data_AF-A0A4D4MMK7-F1
#
_entry.id   AF-A0A4D4MMK7-F1
#
_cell.length_a   1.000
_cell.length_b   1.000
_cell.length_c   1.000
_cell.angle_alpha   90.00
_cell.angle_beta   90.00
_cell.angle_gamma   90.00
#
_symmetry.space_group_name_H-M   'P 1'
#
loop_
_entity.id
_entity.type
_entity.pdbx_description
1 polymer ?
#
loop_
_entity_poly.entity_id
_entity_poly.type
_entity_poly.pdbx_seq_one_letter_code
_entity_poly.pdbx_strand_id
1 'polypeptide(L)'
;MRAVVSGGLAAVGLALAALTLLSESTGYPLLGTALLVVGVGAGFSFTVTADVILSSVPKDQAGAAAAVSETAYELGAALGIALLGSIVTGVYRDFHGPAGTPAQAHESLGGAVESTAGLPAHTAEAVLSSARAAFVDGLALAAGAGAAVLLATAVAAWFLLRGQKLEA
;
A
#
# COMPACT_ATOMS: atom_id res chain seq x y z
N MET A 1 -16.79 10.32 15.02
CA MET A 1 -15.33 10.48 14.87
C MET A 1 -14.63 9.14 14.86
N ARG A 2 -14.50 8.45 16.01
CA ARG A 2 -13.77 7.16 16.10
C ARG A 2 -14.22 6.12 15.07
N ALA A 3 -15.53 5.96 14.88
CA ALA A 3 -16.07 4.95 13.98
C ALA A 3 -15.77 5.24 12.49
N VAL A 4 -15.64 6.52 12.14
CA VAL A 4 -15.32 6.93 10.77
C VAL A 4 -13.83 6.70 10.50
N VAL A 5 -12.95 7.13 11.40
CA VAL A 5 -11.49 6.93 11.25
C VAL A 5 -11.13 5.45 11.32
N SER A 6 -11.56 4.74 12.37
CA SER A 6 -11.29 3.30 12.49
C SER A 6 -11.98 2.48 11.39
N GLY A 7 -13.21 2.83 11.00
CA GLY A 7 -13.93 2.16 9.92
C GLY A 7 -13.26 2.39 8.57
N GLY A 8 -12.80 3.61 8.29
CA GLY A 8 -12.03 3.94 7.09
C GLY A 8 -10.71 3.16 7.03
N LEU A 9 -9.91 3.21 8.09
CA LEU A 9 -8.65 2.45 8.18
C LEU A 9 -8.87 0.93 8.07
N ALA A 10 -9.91 0.40 8.72
CA ALA A 10 -10.27 -1.01 8.63
C ALA A 10 -10.71 -1.39 7.22
N ALA A 11 -11.51 -0.55 6.55
CA ALA A 11 -11.94 -0.79 5.18
C ALA A 11 -10.74 -0.82 4.22
N VAL A 12 -9.79 0.11 4.34
CA VAL A 12 -8.56 0.10 3.54
C VAL A 12 -7.72 -1.14 3.85
N GLY A 13 -7.52 -1.45 5.14
CA GLY A 13 -6.76 -2.63 5.56
C GLY A 13 -7.35 -3.95 5.06
N LEU A 14 -8.68 -4.10 5.14
CA LEU A 14 -9.39 -5.27 4.60
C LEU A 14 -9.34 -5.33 3.08
N ALA A 15 -9.42 -4.19 2.39
CA ALA A 15 -9.28 -4.16 0.93
C ALA A 15 -7.87 -4.56 0.49
N LEU A 16 -6.83 -4.07 1.16
CA LEU A 16 -5.45 -4.52 0.92
C LEU A 16 -5.25 -6.01 1.24
N ALA A 17 -5.87 -6.51 2.32
CA ALA A 17 -5.85 -7.93 2.64
C ALA A 17 -6.56 -8.77 1.56
N ALA A 18 -7.65 -8.25 0.97
CA ALA A 18 -8.31 -8.94 -0.13
C ALA A 18 -7.42 -9.04 -1.38
N LEU A 19 -6.57 -8.03 -1.63
CA LEU A 19 -5.61 -8.05 -2.75
C LEU A 19 -4.59 -9.19 -2.65
N THR A 20 -4.29 -9.71 -1.46
CA THR A 20 -3.35 -10.83 -1.30
C THR A 20 -3.94 -12.18 -1.74
N LEU A 21 -5.26 -12.24 -1.93
CA LEU A 21 -5.99 -13.43 -2.35
C LEU A 21 -6.30 -13.43 -3.85
N LEU A 22 -5.93 -12.37 -4.57
CA LEU A 22 -6.12 -12.29 -6.01
C LEU A 22 -5.15 -13.24 -6.72
N SER A 23 -5.69 -14.00 -7.66
CA SER A 23 -4.92 -14.80 -8.62
C SER A 23 -5.08 -14.27 -10.04
N GLU A 24 -4.27 -14.77 -10.99
CA GLU A 24 -4.36 -14.42 -12.43
C GLU A 24 -5.75 -14.64 -13.05
N SER A 25 -6.55 -15.54 -12.46
CA SER A 25 -7.92 -15.81 -12.92
C SER A 25 -8.95 -14.78 -12.43
N THR A 26 -8.52 -13.84 -11.59
CA THR A 26 -9.43 -12.90 -10.92
C THR A 26 -9.78 -11.75 -11.86
N GLY A 27 -11.06 -11.62 -12.17
CA GLY A 27 -11.54 -10.55 -13.04
C GLY A 27 -11.31 -9.14 -12.48
N TYR A 28 -11.12 -8.18 -13.38
CA TYR A 28 -10.96 -6.76 -13.07
C TYR A 28 -11.99 -6.17 -12.09
N PRO A 29 -13.30 -6.56 -12.08
CA PRO A 29 -14.27 -5.98 -11.17
C PRO A 29 -13.90 -6.10 -9.69
N LEU A 30 -13.27 -7.21 -9.26
CA LEU A 30 -12.88 -7.37 -7.86
C LEU A 30 -11.72 -6.43 -7.51
N LEU A 31 -10.71 -6.34 -8.38
CA LEU A 31 -9.58 -5.42 -8.22
C LEU A 31 -10.08 -3.97 -8.20
N GLY A 32 -10.92 -3.57 -9.16
CA GLY A 32 -11.50 -2.24 -9.23
C GLY A 32 -12.31 -1.89 -7.99
N THR A 33 -13.10 -2.84 -7.47
CA THR A 33 -13.86 -2.64 -6.23
C THR A 33 -12.94 -2.47 -5.02
N ALA A 34 -11.90 -3.29 -4.90
CA ALA A 34 -10.93 -3.17 -3.81
C ALA A 34 -10.20 -1.82 -3.84
N LEU A 35 -9.75 -1.37 -5.01
CA LEU A 35 -9.11 -0.07 -5.19
C LEU A 35 -10.07 1.09 -4.91
N LEU A 36 -11.34 0.95 -5.28
CA LEU A 36 -12.37 1.93 -4.94
C LEU A 36 -12.58 2.04 -3.42
N VAL A 37 -12.64 0.90 -2.71
CA VAL A 37 -12.73 0.87 -1.25
C VAL A 37 -11.49 1.50 -0.60
N VAL A 38 -10.29 1.23 -1.12
CA VAL A 38 -9.05 1.88 -0.68
C VAL A 38 -9.15 3.39 -0.83
N GLY A 39 -9.56 3.90 -2.00
CA GLY A 39 -9.69 5.33 -2.26
C GLY A 39 -10.71 6.02 -1.36
N VAL A 40 -11.90 5.43 -1.22
CA VAL A 40 -12.97 5.98 -0.37
C VAL A 40 -12.57 5.96 1.11
N GLY A 41 -12.02 4.84 1.59
CA GLY A 41 -11.59 4.69 2.98
C GLY A 41 -10.45 5.63 3.34
N ALA A 42 -9.47 5.80 2.44
CA ALA A 42 -8.37 6.74 2.61
C ALA A 42 -8.86 8.19 2.64
N GLY A 43 -9.76 8.57 1.72
CA GLY A 43 -10.35 9.91 1.67
C GLY A 43 -11.07 10.28 2.96
N PHE A 44 -11.97 9.42 3.45
CA PHE A 44 -12.66 9.67 4.73
C PHE A 44 -11.70 9.73 5.91
N SER A 45 -10.72 8.83 5.96
CA SER A 45 -9.74 8.80 7.05
C SER A 45 -8.91 10.08 7.08
N PHE A 46 -8.45 10.56 5.91
CA PHE A 46 -7.65 11.78 5.80
C PHE A 46 -8.45 13.02 6.21
N THR A 47 -9.64 13.20 5.64
CA THR A 47 -10.49 14.36 5.93
C THR A 47 -10.88 14.44 7.41
N VAL A 48 -11.34 13.33 8.00
CA VAL A 48 -11.74 13.34 9.41
C VAL A 48 -10.54 13.52 10.31
N THR A 49 -9.39 12.91 10.02
CA THR A 49 -8.18 13.04 10.85
C THR A 49 -7.67 14.48 10.88
N ALA A 50 -7.65 15.18 9.74
CA ALA A 50 -7.25 16.58 9.67
C ALA A 50 -8.16 17.47 10.56
N ASP A 51 -9.47 17.26 10.49
CA ASP A 51 -10.45 17.97 11.31
C ASP A 51 -10.29 17.67 12.81
N VAL A 52 -10.01 16.40 13.18
CA VAL A 52 -9.73 16.00 14.57
C VAL A 52 -8.54 16.77 15.13
N ILE A 53 -7.44 16.79 14.39
CA ILE A 53 -6.17 17.37 14.86
C ILE A 53 -6.36 18.87 15.12
N LEU A 54 -7.01 19.57 14.18
CA LEU A 54 -7.18 21.02 14.28
C LEU A 54 -8.22 21.41 15.34
N SER A 55 -9.29 20.62 15.51
CA SER A 55 -10.32 20.86 16.54
C SER A 55 -9.90 20.48 17.95
N SER A 56 -8.85 19.67 18.12
CA SER A 56 -8.36 19.21 19.43
C SER A 56 -7.42 20.20 20.13
N VAL A 57 -7.06 21.31 19.48
CA VAL A 57 -6.10 22.29 20.02
C VAL A 57 -6.68 23.71 20.08
N PRO A 58 -6.22 24.57 21.02
CA PRO A 58 -6.55 25.99 21.03
C PRO A 58 -6.19 26.69 19.70
N LYS A 59 -6.96 27.72 19.32
CA LYS A 59 -6.81 28.42 18.03
C LYS A 59 -5.41 29.03 17.82
N ASP A 60 -4.79 29.50 18.90
CA ASP A 60 -3.42 30.04 18.92
C ASP A 60 -2.35 28.98 18.65
N GLN A 61 -2.68 27.69 18.82
CA GLN A 61 -1.78 26.55 18.61
C GLN A 61 -2.11 25.73 17.35
N ALA A 62 -3.19 26.07 16.64
CA ALA A 62 -3.63 25.35 15.44
C ALA A 62 -2.54 25.27 14.36
N GLY A 63 -1.75 26.33 14.18
CA GLY A 63 -0.62 26.34 13.25
C GLY A 63 0.48 25.35 13.62
N ALA A 64 0.80 25.21 14.92
CA ALA A 64 1.78 24.25 15.40
C ALA A 64 1.28 22.81 15.25
N ALA A 65 0.00 22.55 15.57
CA ALA A 65 -0.61 21.24 15.39
C ALA A 65 -0.66 20.80 13.92
N ALA A 66 -1.01 21.73 13.01
CA ALA A 66 -0.98 21.49 11.58
C ALA A 66 0.44 21.16 11.08
N ALA A 67 1.45 21.92 11.51
CA ALA A 67 2.84 21.66 11.13
C ALA A 67 3.35 20.27 11.60
N VAL A 68 2.99 19.86 12.82
CA VAL A 68 3.32 18.52 13.34
C VAL A 68 2.61 17.44 12.54
N SER A 69 1.33 17.62 12.22
CA SER A 69 0.56 16.68 11.40
C SER A 69 1.12 16.52 10.00
N GLU A 70 1.50 17.63 9.35
CA GLU A 70 2.09 17.61 8.01
C GLU A 70 3.44 16.88 8.03
N THR A 71 4.27 17.17 9.04
CA THR A 71 5.55 16.47 9.21
C THR A 71 5.35 14.97 9.43
N ALA A 72 4.35 14.58 10.23
CA ALA A 72 4.03 13.19 10.46
C ALA A 72 3.51 12.50 9.18
N TYR A 73 2.72 13.20 8.37
CA TYR A 73 2.23 12.70 7.09
C TYR A 73 3.37 12.48 6.10
N GLU A 74 4.22 13.48 5.87
CA GLU A 74 5.37 13.38 4.97
C GLU A 74 6.35 12.28 5.40
N LEU A 75 6.64 12.21 6.71
CA LEU A 75 7.48 11.14 7.26
C LEU A 75 6.84 9.76 7.07
N GLY A 76 5.55 9.63 7.36
CA GLY A 76 4.81 8.39 7.19
C GLY A 76 4.73 7.94 5.73
N ALA A 77 4.52 8.88 4.81
CA ALA A 77 4.50 8.63 3.37
C ALA A 77 5.86 8.16 2.88
N ALA A 78 6.95 8.85 3.25
CA ALA A 78 8.31 8.46 2.90
C ALA A 78 8.68 7.07 3.44
N LEU A 79 8.37 6.79 4.71
CA LEU A 79 8.60 5.48 5.33
C LEU A 79 7.75 4.39 4.66
N GLY A 80 6.49 4.66 4.36
CA GLY A 80 5.61 3.74 3.68
C GLY A 80 6.13 3.37 2.28
N ILE A 81 6.52 4.37 1.48
CA ILE A 81 7.11 4.16 0.16
C ILE A 81 8.40 3.34 0.28
N ALA A 82 9.29 3.69 1.21
CA ALA A 82 10.57 3.01 1.38
C ALA A 82 10.39 1.55 1.84
N LEU A 83 9.55 1.31 2.85
CA LEU A 83 9.34 -0.03 3.41
C LEU A 83 8.60 -0.94 2.43
N LEU A 84 7.46 -0.49 1.91
CA LEU A 84 6.67 -1.31 0.98
C LEU A 84 7.42 -1.52 -0.34
N GLY A 85 8.08 -0.48 -0.87
CA GLY A 85 8.93 -0.60 -2.05
C GLY A 85 10.12 -1.54 -1.85
N SER A 86 10.71 -1.56 -0.65
CA SER A 86 11.78 -2.51 -0.30
C SER A 86 11.28 -3.94 -0.26
N ILE A 87 10.06 -4.18 0.25
CA ILE A 87 9.43 -5.51 0.22
C ILE A 87 9.26 -5.97 -1.23
N VAL A 88 8.65 -5.15 -2.09
CA VAL A 88 8.44 -5.50 -3.51
C VAL A 88 9.79 -5.77 -4.19
N THR A 89 10.77 -4.88 -4.01
CA THR A 89 12.08 -4.99 -4.66
C THR A 89 12.88 -6.19 -4.15
N GLY A 90 12.81 -6.47 -2.84
CA GLY A 90 13.51 -7.60 -2.22
C GLY A 90 12.97 -8.93 -2.72
N VAL A 91 11.65 -9.09 -2.75
CA VAL A 91 10.99 -10.29 -3.27
C VAL A 91 11.23 -10.43 -4.77
N TYR A 92 11.14 -9.34 -5.53
CA TYR A 92 11.35 -9.35 -6.97
C TYR A 92 12.76 -9.83 -7.35
N ARG A 93 13.81 -9.33 -6.67
CA ARG A 93 15.21 -9.62 -7.05
C ARG A 93 15.58 -11.11 -6.98
N ASP A 94 14.94 -11.87 -6.11
CA ASP A 94 15.26 -13.27 -5.83
C ASP A 94 14.58 -14.28 -6.79
N PHE A 95 13.88 -13.83 -7.84
CA PHE A 95 13.24 -14.77 -8.78
C PHE A 95 14.27 -15.65 -9.49
N HIS A 96 13.90 -16.91 -9.78
CA HIS A 96 14.76 -17.82 -10.53
C HIS A 96 14.29 -17.95 -11.98
N GLY A 97 15.06 -17.37 -12.90
CA GLY A 97 14.86 -17.51 -14.34
C GLY A 97 15.63 -18.69 -14.96
N PRO A 98 15.36 -19.03 -16.23
CA PRO A 98 16.15 -20.01 -16.98
C PRO A 98 17.62 -19.62 -17.10
N ALA A 99 18.48 -20.57 -17.46
CA ALA A 99 19.88 -20.30 -17.74
C ALA A 99 20.02 -19.24 -18.86
N GLY A 100 20.85 -18.24 -18.62
CA GLY A 100 21.01 -17.09 -19.53
C GLY A 100 20.10 -15.90 -19.21
N THR A 101 19.38 -15.90 -18.08
CA THR A 101 18.65 -14.71 -17.59
C THR A 101 19.61 -13.52 -17.43
N PRO A 102 19.37 -12.38 -18.10
CA PRO A 102 20.20 -11.19 -17.95
C PRO A 102 20.15 -10.64 -16.51
N ALA A 103 21.26 -10.12 -16.01
CA ALA A 103 21.31 -9.53 -14.66
C ALA A 103 20.31 -8.36 -14.51
N GLN A 104 20.11 -7.57 -15.57
CA GLN A 104 19.15 -6.46 -15.61
C GLN A 104 17.70 -6.91 -15.41
N ALA A 105 17.37 -8.17 -15.70
CA ALA A 105 16.03 -8.69 -15.47
C ALA A 105 15.68 -8.72 -13.96
N HIS A 106 16.68 -8.88 -13.09
CA HIS A 106 16.49 -8.86 -11.64
C HIS A 106 16.36 -7.44 -11.05
N GLU A 107 16.67 -6.39 -11.82
CA GLU A 107 16.62 -5.03 -11.29
C GLU A 107 15.19 -4.47 -11.24
N SER A 108 14.39 -4.76 -12.27
CA SER A 108 12.98 -4.36 -12.33
C SER A 108 12.23 -5.13 -13.42
N LEU A 109 10.89 -5.17 -13.34
CA LEU A 109 10.06 -5.78 -14.38
C LEU A 109 10.23 -5.08 -15.74
N GLY A 110 10.40 -3.76 -15.74
CA GLY A 110 10.73 -3.00 -16.96
C GLY A 110 12.07 -3.41 -17.55
N GLY A 111 13.09 -3.57 -16.70
CA GLY A 111 14.40 -4.07 -17.10
C GLY A 111 14.37 -5.52 -17.63
N ALA A 112 13.48 -6.37 -17.10
CA ALA A 112 13.25 -7.70 -17.65
C ALA A 112 12.63 -7.65 -19.05
N VAL A 113 11.64 -6.80 -19.29
CA VAL A 113 11.04 -6.60 -20.62
C VAL A 113 12.07 -6.09 -21.62
N GLU A 114 12.89 -5.12 -21.23
CA GLU A 114 13.90 -4.54 -22.12
C GLU A 114 15.05 -5.53 -22.42
N SER A 115 15.59 -6.18 -21.39
CA SER A 115 16.74 -7.09 -21.54
C SER A 115 16.41 -8.41 -22.24
N THR A 116 15.14 -8.81 -22.28
CA THR A 116 14.70 -10.04 -22.98
C THR A 116 14.33 -9.83 -24.44
N ALA A 117 14.27 -8.57 -24.93
CA ALA A 117 13.81 -8.25 -26.28
C ALA A 117 14.66 -8.89 -27.41
N GLY A 118 15.94 -9.17 -27.14
CA GLY A 118 16.85 -9.83 -28.10
C GLY A 118 16.98 -11.34 -27.94
N LEU A 119 16.28 -11.95 -26.99
CA LEU A 119 16.38 -13.38 -26.70
C LEU A 119 15.45 -14.22 -27.59
N PRO A 120 15.71 -15.53 -27.74
CA PRO A 120 14.74 -16.45 -28.31
C PRO A 120 13.41 -16.38 -27.57
N ALA A 121 12.29 -16.40 -28.31
CA ALA A 121 10.95 -16.18 -27.75
C ALA A 121 10.60 -17.08 -26.55
N HIS A 122 11.01 -18.35 -26.59
CA HIS A 122 10.78 -19.30 -25.49
C HIS A 122 11.54 -18.91 -24.20
N THR A 123 12.76 -18.38 -24.33
CA THR A 123 13.59 -17.93 -23.20
C THR A 123 13.04 -16.62 -22.65
N ALA A 124 12.67 -15.68 -23.53
CA ALA A 124 12.08 -14.41 -23.14
C ALA A 124 10.78 -14.62 -22.33
N GLU A 125 9.87 -15.48 -22.80
CA GLU A 125 8.61 -15.76 -22.10
C GLU A 125 8.84 -16.44 -20.75
N ALA A 126 9.82 -17.35 -20.66
CA ALA A 126 10.17 -18.01 -19.39
C ALA A 126 10.75 -17.03 -18.36
N VAL A 127 11.58 -16.07 -18.79
CA VAL A 127 12.08 -14.99 -17.91
C VAL A 127 10.93 -14.08 -17.48
N LEU A 128 10.10 -13.63 -18.42
CA LEU A 128 9.01 -12.68 -18.15
C LEU A 128 7.91 -13.26 -17.27
N SER A 129 7.55 -14.53 -17.46
CA SER A 129 6.59 -15.22 -16.58
C SER A 129 7.11 -15.28 -15.14
N SER A 130 8.38 -15.66 -14.96
CA SER A 130 9.02 -15.71 -13.63
C SER A 130 9.11 -14.32 -12.98
N ALA A 131 9.51 -13.31 -13.75
CA ALA A 131 9.60 -11.92 -13.27
C ALA A 131 8.21 -11.34 -12.89
N ARG A 132 7.18 -11.60 -13.70
CA ARG A 132 5.80 -11.17 -13.40
C ARG A 132 5.26 -11.83 -12.14
N ALA A 133 5.48 -13.13 -11.99
CA ALA A 133 5.07 -13.86 -10.78
C ALA A 133 5.74 -13.27 -9.54
N ALA A 134 7.07 -13.08 -9.56
CA ALA A 134 7.80 -12.48 -8.45
C ALA A 134 7.37 -11.03 -8.15
N PHE A 135 7.04 -10.25 -9.17
CA PHE A 135 6.51 -8.89 -8.99
C PHE A 135 5.14 -8.91 -8.30
N VAL A 136 4.24 -9.80 -8.72
CA VAL A 136 2.91 -9.96 -8.11
C VAL A 136 3.03 -10.48 -6.67
N ASP A 137 3.91 -11.44 -6.40
CA ASP A 137 4.18 -11.95 -5.06
C ASP A 137 4.73 -10.84 -4.14
N GLY A 138 5.66 -10.04 -4.65
CA GLY A 138 6.18 -8.88 -3.94
C GLY A 138 5.09 -7.87 -3.62
N LEU A 139 4.21 -7.57 -4.58
CA LEU A 139 3.07 -6.68 -4.39
C LEU A 139 2.06 -7.23 -3.37
N ALA A 140 1.78 -8.54 -3.39
CA ALA A 140 0.89 -9.20 -2.45
C ALA A 140 1.46 -9.16 -1.02
N LEU A 141 2.76 -9.40 -0.85
CA LEU A 141 3.43 -9.27 0.46
C LEU A 141 3.43 -7.83 0.97
N ALA A 142 3.69 -6.85 0.11
CA ALA A 142 3.62 -5.44 0.48
C ALA A 142 2.18 -5.03 0.85
N ALA A 143 1.18 -5.48 0.10
CA ALA A 143 -0.23 -5.25 0.41
C ALA A 143 -0.62 -5.89 1.75
N GLY A 144 -0.16 -7.11 2.04
CA GLY A 144 -0.36 -7.79 3.32
C GLY A 144 0.28 -7.05 4.50
N ALA A 145 1.50 -6.55 4.33
CA ALA A 145 2.17 -5.72 5.34
C ALA A 145 1.41 -4.41 5.59
N GLY A 146 0.99 -3.71 4.52
CA GLY A 146 0.16 -2.51 4.61
C GLY A 146 -1.19 -2.78 5.29
N ALA A 147 -1.83 -3.89 4.96
CA ALA A 147 -3.06 -4.33 5.60
C ALA A 147 -2.89 -4.53 7.10
N ALA A 148 -1.83 -5.24 7.53
CA ALA A 148 -1.55 -5.46 8.94
C ALA A 148 -1.34 -4.13 9.70
N VAL A 149 -0.58 -3.20 9.13
CA VAL A 149 -0.35 -1.87 9.71
C VAL A 149 -1.64 -1.09 9.83
N LEU A 150 -2.47 -1.05 8.77
CA LEU A 150 -3.73 -0.31 8.79
C LEU A 150 -4.77 -0.91 9.74
N LEU A 151 -4.87 -2.24 9.82
CA LEU A 151 -5.76 -2.91 10.76
C LEU A 151 -5.31 -2.69 12.21
N ALA A 152 -4.01 -2.76 12.49
CA ALA A 152 -3.47 -2.41 13.81
C ALA A 152 -3.77 -0.95 14.17
N THR A 153 -3.62 -0.03 13.21
CA THR A 153 -3.92 1.38 13.38
C THR A 153 -5.42 1.62 13.59
N ALA A 154 -6.30 0.89 12.90
CA ALA A 154 -7.75 0.95 13.09
C ALA A 154 -8.15 0.53 14.51
N VAL A 155 -7.54 -0.54 15.02
CA VAL A 155 -7.72 -1.01 16.41
C VAL A 155 -7.21 0.05 17.40
N ALA A 156 -6.02 0.60 17.18
CA ALA A 156 -5.47 1.67 18.02
C ALA A 156 -6.39 2.90 18.02
N ALA A 157 -6.80 3.40 16.85
CA ALA A 157 -7.69 4.54 16.71
C ALA A 157 -9.02 4.33 17.43
N TRP A 158 -9.57 3.11 17.40
CA TRP A 158 -10.81 2.78 18.11
C TRP A 158 -10.69 2.98 19.64
N PHE A 159 -9.54 2.62 20.22
CA PHE A 159 -9.28 2.73 21.66
C PHE A 159 -8.80 4.12 22.07
N LEU A 160 -7.92 4.76 21.30
CA LEU A 160 -7.35 6.07 21.63
C LEU A 160 -8.35 7.22 21.42
N LEU A 161 -9.22 7.16 20.41
CA LEU A 161 -10.23 8.21 20.16
C LEU A 161 -11.49 8.05 21.03
N ARG A 162 -11.40 7.28 22.11
CA ARG A 162 -12.51 7.01 23.03
C ARG A 162 -12.80 8.25 23.89
N GLY A 163 -13.58 9.18 23.35
CA GLY A 163 -14.03 10.38 24.07
C GLY A 163 -14.30 11.59 23.17
N GLN A 164 -13.79 11.60 21.94
CA GLN A 164 -13.97 12.71 21.01
C GLN A 164 -15.27 12.55 20.21
N LYS A 165 -16.22 13.46 20.43
CA LYS A 165 -17.49 13.55 19.67
C LYS A 165 -17.27 14.46 18.47
N LEU A 166 -17.87 14.14 17.33
CA LEU A 166 -18.00 15.11 16.24
C LEU A 166 -18.97 16.18 16.73
N GLU A 167 -18.53 17.42 16.86
CA GLU A 167 -19.48 18.54 16.91
C GLU A 167 -20.07 18.65 15.50
N ALA A 168 -21.39 18.51 15.42
CA ALA A 168 -22.17 18.54 14.18
C ALA A 168 -22.69 19.95 13.91
#